data_AF-A0A920NM94-F1
#
_entry.id   AF-A0A920NM94-F1
#
_cell.length_a   1.000
_cell.length_b   1.000
_cell.length_c   1.000
_cell.angle_alpha   90.00
_cell.angle_beta   90.00
_cell.angle_gamma   90.00
#
_symmetry.space_group_name_H-M   'P 1'
#
loop_
_entity.id
_entity.type
_entity.pdbx_description
1 polymer ?
#
loop_
_entity_poly.entity_id
_entity_poly.type
_entity_poly.pdbx_seq_one_letter_code
_entity_poly.pdbx_strand_id
1 'polypeptide(L)' 'MITDSQIQEYSDKGAILLKKAFNIEWLSLLAEGIEKNRKNPGPHACQYTPDDKDGDFYDDYCNWNRFDEYRKFLF' A
#
# COMPACT_ATOMS: atom_id res chain seq x y z
N MET A 1 -17.59 8.50 -3.20
CA MET A 1 -17.38 9.86 -2.67
C MET A 1 -17.38 9.79 -1.16
N ILE A 2 -16.48 10.52 -0.51
CA ILE A 2 -16.44 10.64 0.95
C ILE A 2 -17.58 11.56 1.41
N THR A 3 -18.22 11.22 2.53
CA THR A 3 -19.34 11.98 3.10
C THR A 3 -18.87 12.92 4.21
N ASP A 4 -19.64 13.98 4.49
CA ASP A 4 -19.35 14.89 5.61
C ASP A 4 -19.30 14.19 6.96
N SER A 5 -20.14 13.18 7.16
CA SER A 5 -20.13 12.34 8.36
C SER A 5 -18.80 11.59 8.52
N GLN A 6 -18.27 11.03 7.43
CA GLN A 6 -16.95 10.38 7.43
C GLN A 6 -15.82 11.39 7.69
N ILE A 7 -15.93 12.61 7.15
CA ILE A 7 -14.95 13.67 7.42
C ILE A 7 -14.94 14.03 8.91
N GLN A 8 -16.13 14.22 9.50
CA GLN A 8 -16.25 14.51 10.93
C GLN A 8 -15.74 13.35 11.79
N GLU A 9 -16.10 12.10 11.44
CA GLU A 9 -15.65 10.92 12.17
C GLU A 9 -14.12 10.78 12.14
N TYR A 10 -13.49 11.09 11.00
CA TYR A 10 -12.02 11.12 10.90
C TYR A 10 -11.42 12.24 11.77
N SER A 11 -12.02 13.44 11.76
CA SER A 11 -11.60 14.54 12.62
C SER A 11 -11.61 14.14 14.10
N ASP A 12 -12.64 13.42 14.53
CA ASP A 12 -12.83 13.05 15.94
C ASP A 12 -11.99 11.82 16.36
N LYS A 13 -11.79 10.85 15.45
CA LYS A 13 -11.17 9.56 15.76
C LYS A 13 -9.73 9.39 15.24
N GLY A 14 -9.27 10.27 14.37
CA GLY A 14 -7.96 10.20 13.72
C GLY A 14 -7.82 9.15 12.60
N ALA A 15 -8.72 8.15 12.54
CA ALA A 15 -8.79 7.17 11.46
C ALA A 15 -10.21 6.58 11.34
N ILE A 16 -10.63 6.25 10.11
CA ILE A 16 -11.92 5.62 9.83
C ILE A 16 -11.80 4.50 8.79
N LEU A 17 -12.77 3.59 8.78
CA LEU A 17 -12.88 2.53 7.78
C LEU A 17 -13.70 2.98 6.57
N LEU A 18 -13.06 3.01 5.40
CA LEU A 18 -13.74 3.17 4.12
C LEU A 18 -13.83 1.82 3.41
N LYS A 19 -15.00 1.18 3.47
CA LYS A 19 -15.22 -0.10 2.78
C LYS A 19 -15.32 0.11 1.28
N LYS A 20 -14.71 -0.81 0.52
CA LYS A 20 -14.79 -0.84 -0.96
C LYS A 20 -14.35 0.48 -1.62
N ALA A 21 -13.33 1.13 -1.06
CA ALA A 21 -12.78 2.37 -1.60
C ALA A 21 -12.16 2.19 -3.00
N PHE A 22 -11.67 0.99 -3.28
CA PHE A 22 -11.11 0.60 -4.58
C PHE A 22 -11.81 -0.64 -5.13
N ASN A 23 -11.92 -0.69 -6.45
CA ASN A 23 -12.38 -1.90 -7.15
C ASN A 23 -11.32 -3.00 -7.06
N ILE A 24 -11.75 -4.26 -7.21
CA ILE A 24 -10.88 -5.42 -7.04
C ILE A 24 -9.74 -5.43 -8.07
N GLU A 25 -9.97 -4.92 -9.27
CA GLU A 25 -8.99 -4.85 -10.35
C GLU A 25 -7.80 -3.95 -9.98
N TRP A 26 -8.05 -2.85 -9.27
CA TRP A 26 -6.99 -1.96 -8.76
C TRP A 26 -6.18 -2.63 -7.66
N LEU A 27 -6.82 -3.42 -6.79
CA LEU A 27 -6.12 -4.18 -5.75
C LEU A 27 -5.24 -5.28 -6.37
N SER A 28 -5.73 -5.97 -7.40
CA SER A 28 -4.95 -6.96 -8.14
C SER A 28 -3.73 -6.32 -8.81
N LEU A 29 -3.90 -5.14 -9.44
CA LEU A 29 -2.79 -4.39 -10.04
C LEU A 29 -1.71 -4.06 -9.00
N LEU A 30 -2.11 -3.56 -7.82
CA LEU A 30 -1.15 -3.27 -6.76
C LEU A 30 -0.42 -4.51 -6.25
N ALA A 31 -1.11 -5.64 -6.12
CA ALA A 31 -0.50 -6.90 -5.72
C ALA A 31 0.61 -7.34 -6.70
N GLU A 32 0.38 -7.20 -8.01
CA GLU A 32 1.41 -7.44 -9.02
C GLU A 32 2.62 -6.51 -8.86
N GLY A 33 2.37 -5.23 -8.56
CA GLY A 33 3.42 -4.23 -8.28
C GLY A 33 4.26 -4.59 -7.05
N ILE A 34 3.61 -5.06 -5.98
CA ILE A 34 4.29 -5.51 -4.75
C ILE A 34 5.18 -6.71 -5.03
N GLU A 35 4.71 -7.71 -5.78
CA GLU A 35 5.51 -8.87 -6.15
C GLU A 35 6.74 -8.49 -6.99
N LYS A 36 6.58 -7.57 -7.94
CA LYS A 36 7.72 -7.04 -8.73
C LYS A 36 8.70 -6.28 -7.85
N ASN A 37 8.19 -5.49 -6.91
CA ASN A 37 9.01 -4.76 -5.96
C ASN A 37 9.86 -5.67 -5.08
N ARG A 38 9.27 -6.70 -4.48
CA ARG A 38 10.00 -7.65 -3.64
C ARG A 38 11.07 -8.44 -4.39
N LYS A 39 10.86 -8.70 -5.68
CA LYS A 39 11.86 -9.36 -6.54
C LYS A 39 12.99 -8.43 -6.97
N ASN A 40 12.73 -7.13 -7.04
CA ASN A 40 13.71 -6.12 -7.44
C ASN A 40 13.66 -4.91 -6.48
N PRO A 41 14.05 -5.13 -5.22
CA PRO A 41 13.91 -4.11 -4.17
C PRO A 41 14.68 -2.84 -4.50
N GLY A 42 14.19 -1.72 -3.97
CA GLY A 42 14.85 -0.42 -4.10
C GLY A 42 16.07 -0.30 -3.19
N PRO A 43 16.82 0.80 -3.34
CA PRO A 43 17.96 1.09 -2.47
C PRO A 43 17.55 1.33 -1.00
N HIS A 44 16.25 1.52 -0.74
CA HIS A 44 15.70 1.77 0.59
C HIS A 44 14.85 0.60 1.09
N ALA A 45 14.98 -0.58 0.48
CA ALA A 45 14.27 -1.76 0.92
C ALA A 45 14.82 -2.25 2.27
N CYS A 46 13.91 -2.62 3.17
CA CYS A 46 14.22 -3.16 4.47
C CYS A 46 13.29 -4.34 4.76
N GLN A 47 13.89 -5.53 4.97
CA GLN A 47 13.21 -6.66 5.58
C GLN A 47 13.41 -6.57 7.09
N TYR A 48 12.35 -6.21 7.82
CA TYR A 48 12.41 -6.06 9.27
C TYR A 48 12.23 -7.38 10.01
N THR A 49 11.51 -8.33 9.43
CA THR A 49 11.39 -9.67 10.03
C THR A 49 12.68 -10.45 9.78
N PRO A 50 13.40 -10.88 10.83
CA PRO A 50 14.56 -11.76 10.69
C PRO A 50 14.16 -13.14 10.14
N ASP A 51 15.09 -13.81 9.45
CA ASP A 51 14.85 -15.12 8.81
C ASP A 51 14.40 -16.23 9.78
N ASP A 52 14.68 -16.10 11.09
CA ASP A 52 14.33 -17.05 12.14
C ASP A 52 13.03 -16.71 12.88
N LYS A 53 12.28 -15.69 12.44
CA LYS A 53 11.02 -15.25 13.05
C LYS A 53 9.85 -15.36 12.08
N ASP A 54 8.68 -15.61 12.65
CA ASP A 54 7.43 -15.61 11.90
C ASP A 54 7.00 -14.17 11.52
N GLY A 55 6.26 -14.07 10.41
CA GLY A 55 5.71 -12.82 9.91
C GLY A 55 6.48 -12.26 8.72
N ASP A 56 6.04 -11.11 8.23
CA ASP A 56 6.61 -10.52 7.03
C ASP A 56 6.43 -9.00 7.01
N PHE A 57 7.28 -8.32 7.79
CA PHE A 57 7.32 -6.87 7.81
C PHE A 57 8.41 -6.39 6.86
N TYR A 58 7.98 -5.84 5.73
CA TYR A 58 8.82 -5.35 4.65
C TYR A 58 8.43 -3.91 4.31
N ASP A 59 9.43 -3.08 4.06
CA ASP A 59 9.27 -1.73 3.51
C ASP A 59 10.23 -1.54 2.33
N ASP A 60 9.86 -0.67 1.40
CA ASP A 60 10.79 -0.13 0.41
C ASP A 60 10.35 1.28 0.04
N TYR A 61 11.06 2.25 0.59
CA TYR A 61 10.64 3.63 0.61
C TYR A 61 10.83 4.33 -0.74
N CYS A 62 9.90 5.25 -1.07
CA CYS A 62 9.95 6.08 -2.27
C CYS A 62 10.12 5.32 -3.60
N ASN A 63 9.50 4.14 -3.73
CA ASN A 63 9.62 3.29 -4.92
C ASN A 63 8.43 3.35 -5.91
N TRP A 64 7.41 4.17 -5.63
CA TRP A 64 6.17 4.21 -6.42
C TRP A 64 6.41 4.52 -7.91
N ASN A 65 7.50 5.23 -8.23
CA ASN A 65 7.85 5.58 -9.59
C ASN A 65 8.63 4.47 -10.32
N ARG A 66 8.99 3.36 -9.66
CA ARG A 66 9.81 2.28 -10.24
C ARG A 66 8.97 1.24 -11.00
N PHE A 67 7.70 1.11 -10.65
CA PHE A 67 6.80 0.08 -11.20
C PHE A 67 5.57 0.71 -11.85
N ASP A 68 5.17 0.18 -13.01
CA ASP A 68 4.02 0.69 -13.77
C ASP A 68 2.71 0.55 -12.98
N GLU A 69 2.57 -0.51 -12.19
CA GLU A 69 1.40 -0.81 -11.38
C GLU A 69 1.14 0.30 -10.36
N TYR A 70 2.18 0.74 -9.67
CA TYR A 70 2.11 1.82 -8.70
C TYR A 70 1.78 3.15 -9.36
N ARG A 71 2.43 3.47 -10.49
CA ARG A 71 2.13 4.68 -11.25
C ARG A 71 0.68 4.73 -11.73
N LYS A 72 0.19 3.63 -12.31
CA LYS A 72 -1.20 3.52 -12.78
C LYS A 72 -2.22 3.63 -11.65
N PHE A 73 -1.90 3.13 -10.46
CA PHE A 73 -2.81 3.24 -9.31
C PHE A 73 -2.87 4.67 -8.74
N LEU A 74 -1.77 5.43 -8.82
CA LEU A 74 -1.66 6.76 -8.23
C LEU A 74 -2.15 7.91 -9.13
N PHE A 75 -2.07 7.77 -10.46
CA PHE A 75 -2.40 8.82 -11.44
C PHE A 75 -3.46 8.35 -12.44
#